data_AF-A0A3M1QP58-F1
#
_entry.id   AF-A0A3M1QP58-F1
#
_cell.length_a   1.000
_cell.length_b   1.000
_cell.length_c   1.000
_cell.angle_alpha   90.00
_cell.angle_beta   90.00
_cell.angle_gamma   90.00
#
_symmetry.space_group_name_H-M   'P 1'
#
loop_
_entity.id
_entity.type
_entity.pdbx_description
1 polymer ?
#
loop_
_entity_poly.entity_id
_entity_poly.type
_entity_poly.pdbx_seq_one_letter_code
_entity_poly.pdbx_strand_id
1 'polypeptide(L)'
;MRNFETLDHVEINEQSGIISISAKDNVMCPHLAMRREGGYVAISASYGPIEIALRPRFQELARVLGRLQPVEGLQTTRQVGTGQSYVALGLQPSGILIMRPTIVADATGHLSFNIFLTDDVR
;
A
#
# COMPACT_ATOMS: atom_id res chain seq x y z
N MET A 1 17.72 8.27 2.79
CA MET A 1 16.61 8.96 2.10
C MET A 1 15.70 7.88 1.52
N ARG A 2 14.37 8.02 1.59
CA ARG A 2 13.41 7.03 1.03
C ARG A 2 12.75 7.65 -0.22
N ASN A 3 12.59 6.86 -1.28
CA ASN A 3 11.89 7.29 -2.48
C ASN A 3 10.41 6.95 -2.34
N PHE A 4 9.55 7.89 -2.70
CA PHE A 4 8.10 7.73 -2.67
C PHE A 4 7.53 7.93 -4.07
N GLU A 5 6.60 7.07 -4.44
CA GLU A 5 5.84 7.16 -5.68
C GLU A 5 4.41 7.55 -5.36
N THR A 6 3.88 8.56 -6.05
CA THR A 6 2.49 8.97 -5.92
C THR A 6 1.65 8.20 -6.94
N LEU A 7 0.64 7.48 -6.45
CA LEU A 7 -0.39 6.88 -7.31
C LEU A 7 -1.66 7.73 -7.18
N ASP A 8 -2.11 8.25 -8.31
CA ASP A 8 -3.15 9.26 -8.43
C ASP A 8 -4.23 8.88 -9.45
N HIS A 9 -4.14 7.69 -10.03
CA HIS A 9 -5.13 7.14 -10.94
C HIS A 9 -5.71 5.85 -10.40
N VAL A 10 -7.03 5.74 -10.36
CA VAL A 10 -7.76 4.55 -9.91
C VAL A 10 -8.65 3.98 -11.02
N GLU A 11 -8.62 2.66 -11.17
CA GLU A 11 -9.49 1.87 -12.04
C GLU A 11 -10.14 0.77 -11.21
N ILE A 12 -11.47 0.63 -11.30
CA ILE A 12 -12.22 -0.43 -10.62
C ILE A 12 -12.82 -1.34 -11.68
N ASN A 13 -12.38 -2.59 -11.70
CA ASN A 13 -12.96 -3.59 -12.58
C ASN A 13 -14.15 -4.26 -11.88
N GLU A 14 -15.37 -3.88 -12.25
CA GLU A 14 -16.61 -4.39 -11.62
C GLU A 14 -16.80 -5.91 -11.78
N GLN A 15 -16.29 -6.51 -12.85
CA GLN A 15 -16.42 -7.95 -13.08
C GLN A 15 -15.52 -8.78 -12.17
N SER A 16 -14.27 -8.32 -11.97
CA SER A 16 -13.29 -9.03 -11.15
C SER A 16 -13.24 -8.55 -9.69
N GLY A 17 -13.81 -7.38 -9.41
CA GLY A 17 -13.75 -6.70 -8.11
C GLY A 17 -12.35 -6.18 -7.76
N ILE A 18 -11.44 -6.08 -8.74
CA ILE A 18 -10.08 -5.58 -8.54
C ILE A 18 -10.09 -4.06 -8.60
N ILE A 19 -9.48 -3.44 -7.59
CA ILE A 19 -9.15 -2.02 -7.56
C ILE A 19 -7.68 -1.89 -7.92
N SER A 20 -7.40 -1.11 -8.94
CA SER A 20 -6.06 -0.87 -9.46
C SER A 20 -5.73 0.61 -9.33
N ILE A 21 -4.59 0.93 -8.72
CA ILE A 21 -4.10 2.29 -8.55
C ILE A 21 -2.73 2.41 -9.19
N SER A 22 -2.50 3.42 -10.02
CA SER A 22 -1.23 3.63 -10.72
C SER A 22 -0.82 5.10 -10.73
N ALA A 23 0.46 5.35 -11.02
CA ALA A 23 0.94 6.68 -11.37
C ALA A 23 0.74 6.92 -12.87
N LYS A 24 0.27 8.12 -13.24
CA LYS A 24 0.34 8.56 -14.65
C LYS A 24 1.78 8.82 -15.07
N ASP A 25 2.10 8.44 -16.31
CA ASP A 25 3.35 8.81 -17.01
C ASP A 25 4.66 8.52 -16.26
N ASN A 26 4.72 7.40 -15.53
CA ASN A 26 5.93 6.97 -14.83
C ASN A 26 6.59 5.77 -15.54
N VAL A 27 7.87 5.89 -15.89
CA VAL A 27 8.64 4.87 -16.63
C VAL A 27 8.68 3.51 -15.92
N MET A 28 8.69 3.52 -14.59
CA MET A 28 8.71 2.31 -13.78
C MET A 28 7.29 1.75 -13.55
N CYS A 29 6.25 2.41 -14.04
CA CYS A 29 4.85 1.99 -13.95
C CYS A 29 4.47 1.46 -12.55
N PRO A 30 4.68 2.25 -11.47
CA PRO A 30 4.32 1.80 -10.14
C PRO A 30 2.81 1.54 -10.08
N HIS A 31 2.45 0.40 -9.52
CA HIS A 31 1.08 -0.08 -9.55
C HIS A 31 0.70 -0.77 -8.24
N LEU A 32 -0.53 -0.58 -7.81
CA LEU A 32 -1.12 -1.21 -6.63
C LEU A 32 -2.47 -1.80 -7.04
N ALA A 33 -2.54 -3.13 -7.11
CA ALA A 33 -3.78 -3.86 -7.32
C ALA A 33 -4.24 -4.49 -6.01
N MET A 34 -5.53 -4.41 -5.72
CA MET A 34 -6.10 -5.02 -4.53
C MET A 34 -7.50 -5.55 -4.74
N ARG A 35 -7.78 -6.69 -4.12
CA ARG A 35 -9.09 -7.36 -4.16
C ARG A 35 -9.37 -8.07 -2.85
N ARG A 36 -10.62 -8.02 -2.40
CA ARG A 36 -11.08 -8.85 -1.29
C ARG A 36 -11.26 -10.31 -1.70
N GLU A 37 -10.68 -11.21 -0.92
CA GLU A 37 -10.78 -12.67 -1.12
C GLU A 37 -11.27 -13.32 0.17
N GLY A 38 -12.60 -13.40 0.32
CA GLY A 38 -13.23 -13.89 1.54
C GLY A 38 -12.84 -13.06 2.77
N GLY A 39 -12.08 -13.69 3.68
CA GLY A 39 -11.57 -13.08 4.91
C GLY A 39 -10.26 -12.30 4.76
N TYR A 40 -9.69 -12.24 3.56
CA TYR A 40 -8.40 -11.61 3.27
C TYR A 40 -8.54 -10.50 2.21
N VAL A 41 -7.51 -9.67 2.08
CA VAL A 41 -7.33 -8.76 0.95
C VAL A 41 -6.04 -9.18 0.26
N ALA A 42 -6.12 -9.58 -1.01
CA ALA A 42 -4.94 -9.72 -1.85
C ALA A 42 -4.49 -8.31 -2.27
N ILE A 43 -3.21 -8.01 -2.04
CA ILE A 43 -2.56 -6.76 -2.41
C ILE A 43 -1.34 -7.13 -3.25
N SER A 44 -1.25 -6.64 -4.48
CA SER A 44 -0.03 -6.64 -5.28
C SER A 44 0.42 -5.19 -5.42
N ALA A 45 1.64 -4.90 -4.97
CA ALA A 45 2.30 -3.64 -5.24
C ALA A 45 3.51 -3.91 -6.12
N SER A 46 3.65 -3.23 -7.25
CA SER A 46 4.76 -3.41 -8.17
C SER A 46 5.46 -2.09 -8.51
N TYR A 47 6.74 -2.21 -8.82
CA TYR A 47 7.60 -1.13 -9.29
C TYR A 47 8.58 -1.71 -10.30
N GLY A 48 8.40 -1.37 -11.58
CA GLY A 48 9.12 -1.98 -12.69
C GLY A 48 8.97 -3.49 -12.68
N PRO A 49 10.08 -4.27 -12.67
CA PRO A 49 10.03 -5.73 -12.74
C PRO A 49 9.78 -6.42 -11.38
N ILE A 50 9.65 -5.66 -10.28
CA ILE A 50 9.55 -6.22 -8.93
C ILE A 50 8.13 -6.06 -8.40
N GLU A 51 7.61 -7.12 -7.77
CA GLU A 51 6.31 -7.14 -7.10
C GLU A 51 6.46 -7.61 -5.64
N ILE A 52 5.76 -6.94 -4.73
CA ILE A 52 5.47 -7.45 -3.38
C ILE A 52 3.98 -7.78 -3.33
N ALA A 53 3.69 -9.08 -3.21
CA ALA A 53 2.34 -9.57 -3.00
C ALA A 53 2.11 -9.89 -1.52
N LEU A 54 1.02 -9.36 -0.95
CA LEU A 54 0.61 -9.58 0.43
C LEU A 54 -0.85 -10.06 0.47
N ARG A 55 -1.19 -10.79 1.54
CA ARG A 55 -2.56 -11.26 1.77
C ARG A 55 -3.00 -11.04 3.22
N PRO A 56 -3.05 -9.78 3.72
CA PRO A 56 -3.47 -9.49 5.08
C PRO A 56 -4.92 -9.89 5.34
N ARG A 57 -5.25 -10.14 6.62
CA ARG A 57 -6.63 -10.38 7.06
C ARG A 57 -7.46 -9.10 6.87
N PHE A 58 -8.59 -9.21 6.20
CA PHE A 58 -9.47 -8.08 5.91
C PHE A 58 -9.90 -7.34 7.17
N GLN A 59 -10.32 -8.09 8.20
CA GLN A 59 -10.78 -7.50 9.47
C GLN A 59 -9.67 -6.71 10.18
N GLU A 60 -8.42 -7.12 10.05
CA GLU A 60 -7.28 -6.44 10.67
C GLU A 60 -6.93 -5.19 9.87
N LEU A 61 -6.83 -5.31 8.54
CA LEU A 61 -6.58 -4.18 7.65
C LEU A 61 -7.64 -3.08 7.79
N ALA A 62 -8.92 -3.46 7.74
CA ALA A 62 -10.04 -2.53 7.91
C ALA A 62 -10.02 -1.86 9.29
N ARG A 63 -9.72 -2.62 10.35
CA ARG A 63 -9.62 -2.08 11.71
C ARG A 63 -8.47 -1.09 11.84
N VAL A 64 -7.32 -1.37 11.23
CA VAL A 64 -6.16 -0.46 11.27
C VAL A 64 -6.45 0.81 10.48
N LEU A 65 -6.97 0.69 9.25
CA LEU A 65 -7.35 1.84 8.43
C LEU A 65 -8.36 2.75 9.16
N GLY A 66 -9.40 2.18 9.76
CA GLY A 66 -10.41 2.93 10.51
C GLY A 66 -9.90 3.57 11.82
N ARG A 67 -8.66 3.30 12.23
CA ARG A 67 -8.03 3.87 13.44
C ARG A 67 -6.82 4.76 13.12
N LEU A 68 -6.47 4.95 11.85
CA LEU A 68 -5.40 5.87 11.48
C LEU A 68 -5.76 7.28 11.94
N GLN A 69 -4.78 7.95 12.52
CA GLN A 69 -4.87 9.36 12.88
C GLN A 69 -3.86 10.12 12.03
N PRO A 70 -4.20 11.31 11.52
CA PRO A 70 -3.26 12.13 10.78
C PRO A 70 -2.02 12.45 11.60
N VAL A 71 -0.84 12.28 11.00
CA VAL A 71 0.45 12.63 11.59
C VAL A 71 1.32 13.35 10.56
N GLU A 72 2.14 14.28 11.04
CA GLU A 72 3.05 15.04 10.18
C GLU A 72 4.15 14.16 9.58
N GLY A 73 4.59 14.53 8.37
CA GLY A 73 5.72 13.92 7.68
C GLY A 73 5.43 12.57 7.01
N LEU A 74 6.46 11.73 6.91
CA LEU A 74 6.48 10.49 6.10
C LEU A 74 6.34 9.21 6.94
N GLN A 75 5.72 9.34 8.11
CA GLN A 75 5.65 8.28 9.10
C GLN A 75 4.50 7.32 8.81
N THR A 76 4.78 6.03 8.96
CA THR A 76 3.77 4.97 9.02
C THR A 76 3.61 4.59 10.49
N THR A 77 2.42 4.76 11.05
CA THR A 77 2.16 4.62 12.50
C THR A 77 1.57 3.26 12.87
N ARG A 78 1.14 2.48 11.88
CA ARG A 78 0.55 1.15 12.06
C ARG A 78 1.09 0.20 11.00
N GLN A 79 1.01 -1.11 11.28
CA GLN A 79 1.36 -2.16 10.34
C GLN A 79 0.34 -3.30 10.43
N VAL A 80 0.13 -4.00 9.32
CA VAL A 80 -0.74 -5.17 9.20
C VAL A 80 0.06 -6.28 8.54
N GLY A 81 0.14 -7.45 9.19
CA GLY A 81 0.95 -8.58 8.72
C GLY A 81 1.85 -9.15 9.82
N THR A 82 2.96 -9.75 9.43
CA THR A 82 3.95 -10.33 10.35
C THR A 82 5.16 -9.41 10.50
N GLY A 83 6.06 -9.71 11.43
CA GLY A 83 7.34 -8.98 11.52
C GLY A 83 8.22 -9.09 10.28
N GLN A 84 7.98 -10.08 9.41
CA GLN A 84 8.80 -10.33 8.21
C GLN A 84 8.12 -9.90 6.91
N SER A 85 6.80 -9.76 6.90
CA SER A 85 6.03 -9.35 5.72
C SER A 85 4.79 -8.61 6.16
N TYR A 86 4.73 -7.31 5.86
CA TYR A 86 3.66 -6.44 6.33
C TYR A 86 3.38 -5.30 5.36
N VAL A 87 2.21 -4.69 5.51
CA VAL A 87 1.92 -3.36 4.96
C VAL A 87 1.89 -2.36 6.11
N ALA A 88 2.82 -1.40 6.08
CA ALA A 88 2.82 -0.28 7.00
C ALA A 88 1.99 0.88 6.44
N LEU A 89 1.24 1.54 7.32
CA LEU A 89 0.22 2.52 6.96
C LEU A 89 0.41 3.80 7.78
N GLY A 90 0.27 4.94 7.12
CA GLY A 90 0.28 6.27 7.73
C GLY A 90 -0.72 7.17 7.03
N LEU A 91 -1.22 8.18 7.73
CA LEU A 91 -2.15 9.17 7.16
C LEU A 91 -1.57 10.56 7.42
N GLN A 92 -1.50 11.39 6.39
CA GLN A 92 -1.10 12.79 6.53
C GLN A 92 -2.31 13.67 6.82
N PRO A 93 -2.12 14.87 7.43
CA PRO A 93 -3.18 15.87 7.59
C PRO A 93 -3.82 16.31 6.27
N SER A 94 -3.08 16.22 5.17
CA SER A 94 -3.56 16.46 3.80
C SER A 94 -4.50 15.38 3.26
N GLY A 95 -4.75 14.30 4.00
CA GLY A 95 -5.57 13.17 3.56
C GLY A 95 -4.79 12.09 2.79
N ILE A 96 -3.52 12.33 2.45
CA ILE A 96 -2.67 11.36 1.76
C ILE A 96 -2.46 10.12 2.64
N LEU A 97 -2.84 8.95 2.10
CA LEU A 97 -2.58 7.66 2.72
C LEU A 97 -1.20 7.17 2.26
N ILE A 98 -0.29 7.03 3.21
CA ILE A 98 1.03 6.44 3.00
C ILE A 98 0.89 4.93 3.17
N MET A 99 1.16 4.18 2.11
CA MET A 99 1.22 2.72 2.12
C MET A 99 2.65 2.25 1.89
N ARG A 100 3.11 1.29 2.71
CA ARG A 100 4.44 0.69 2.56
C ARG A 100 4.37 -0.84 2.69
N PRO A 101 4.16 -1.56 1.59
CA PRO A 101 4.39 -3.00 1.54
C PRO A 101 5.88 -3.28 1.76
N THR A 102 6.18 -4.14 2.72
CA THR A 102 7.54 -4.42 3.15
C THR A 102 7.74 -5.92 3.31
N ILE A 103 8.82 -6.43 2.71
CA ILE A 103 9.39 -7.73 3.03
C ILE A 103 10.72 -7.46 3.73
N VAL A 104 10.81 -7.88 4.99
CA VAL A 104 12.07 -7.85 5.73
C VAL A 104 12.91 -9.02 5.24
N ALA A 105 14.16 -8.73 4.90
CA ALA A 105 15.13 -9.74 4.52
C ALA A 105 15.78 -10.29 5.80
N ASP A 106 17.08 -10.56 5.77
CA ASP A 106 17.84 -10.92 6.96
C ASP A 106 18.03 -9.72 7.92
N ALA A 107 18.95 -9.86 8.89
CA ALA A 107 19.09 -8.98 10.04
C ALA A 107 19.35 -7.49 9.73
N THR A 108 19.64 -7.10 8.47
CA THR A 108 19.96 -5.70 8.13
C THR A 108 19.19 -5.13 6.93
N GLY A 109 18.43 -5.94 6.21
CA GLY A 109 17.80 -5.56 4.94
C GLY A 109 16.28 -5.59 4.95
N HIS A 110 15.67 -4.76 4.11
CA HIS A 110 14.27 -4.90 3.74
C HIS A 110 14.04 -4.35 2.33
N LEU A 111 13.08 -4.96 1.62
CA LEU A 111 12.53 -4.41 0.38
C LEU A 111 11.22 -3.68 0.73
N SER A 112 11.03 -2.48 0.21
CA SER A 112 9.79 -1.74 0.41
C SER A 112 9.46 -0.83 -0.74
N PHE A 113 8.18 -0.76 -1.06
CA PHE A 113 7.63 0.30 -1.91
C PHE A 113 7.01 1.35 -1.01
N ASN A 114 7.38 2.62 -1.18
CA ASN A 114 6.76 3.71 -0.43
C ASN A 114 5.79 4.42 -1.38
N ILE A 115 4.51 4.31 -1.07
CA ILE A 115 3.43 4.73 -1.96
C ILE A 115 2.62 5.82 -1.27
N PHE A 116 2.35 6.90 -2.00
CA PHE A 116 1.31 7.86 -1.64
C PHE A 116 0.06 7.55 -2.43
N LEU A 117 -1.06 7.39 -1.73
CA LEU A 117 -2.39 7.34 -2.30
C LEU A 117 -3.06 8.68 -1.99
N THR A 118 -3.39 9.42 -3.04
CA THR A 118 -4.09 10.71 -2.90
C THR A 118 -5.52 10.52 -2.39
N ASP A 119 -6.14 11.60 -1.92
CA ASP A 119 -7.54 11.54 -1.47
C ASP A 119 -8.48 11.13 -2.61
N ASP A 120 -8.17 11.51 -3.85
CA ASP A 120 -8.96 11.22 -5.05
C ASP A 120 -9.03 9.71 -5.40
N VAL A 121 -8.08 8.90 -4.90
CA VAL A 121 -8.00 7.46 -5.19
C VAL A 121 -8.36 6.57 -3.99
N ARG A 122 -8.75 7.15 -2.87
CA ARG A 122 -9.13 6.43 -1.64
C ARG A 122 -10.62 6.10 -1.60
#